data_AF-A0A4P9ZAK9-F1
#
_entry.id   AF-A0A4P9ZAK9-F1
#
_cell.length_a   1.000
_cell.length_b   1.000
_cell.length_c   1.000
_cell.angle_alpha   90.00
_cell.angle_beta   90.00
_cell.angle_gamma   90.00
#
_symmetry.space_group_name_H-M   'P 1'
#
loop_
_entity.id
_entity.type
_entity.pdbx_description
1 polymer ?
#
loop_
_entity_poly.entity_id
_entity_poly.type
_entity_poly.pdbx_seq_one_letter_code
_entity_poly.pdbx_strand_id
1 'polypeptide(L)'
;MQSKINLVPGSLSNDFERLKRTKVSPNYPVSVTKAIIRGAHVTDLTTHLATLATRRANSHQFVLVYPYAKAVQFAAEHLTEFIEHYLLPENTVAETYNPFTGGNALKQLTRVKRPVLFQERDLDKDLVLICGHTKRDVLCGVLSSLLTEEFQRVLEHEAMSDKIEVG
;
A
#
# COMPACT_ATOMS: atom_id res chain seq x y z
N MET A 1 14.45 5.47 12.04
CA MET A 1 13.82 4.63 13.09
C MET A 1 12.58 3.97 12.51
N GLN A 2 12.56 2.63 12.46
CA GLN A 2 11.48 1.87 11.81
C GLN A 2 10.14 2.11 12.53
N SER A 3 9.03 2.17 11.78
CA SER A 3 7.72 2.41 12.39
C SER A 3 7.38 1.27 13.36
N LYS A 4 6.80 1.57 14.53
CA LYS A 4 6.45 0.55 15.55
C LYS A 4 5.59 -0.58 14.98
N ILE A 5 4.81 -0.28 13.93
CA ILE A 5 3.99 -1.26 13.23
C ILE A 5 4.79 -2.34 12.50
N ASN A 6 5.96 -1.99 11.95
CA ASN A 6 6.83 -2.93 11.25
C ASN A 6 7.53 -3.89 12.23
N LEU A 7 7.41 -3.66 13.54
CA LEU A 7 7.98 -4.49 14.60
C LEU A 7 6.96 -5.47 15.17
N VAL A 8 5.68 -5.40 14.78
CA VAL A 8 4.64 -6.32 15.25
C VAL A 8 4.77 -7.65 14.50
N PRO A 9 5.17 -8.76 15.18
CA PRO A 9 5.32 -10.06 14.52
C PRO A 9 4.01 -10.55 13.94
N GLY A 10 4.06 -11.18 12.76
CA GLY A 10 2.88 -11.69 12.04
C GLY A 10 1.97 -10.60 11.46
N SER A 11 2.40 -9.34 11.49
CA SER A 11 1.73 -8.29 10.74
C SER A 11 2.25 -8.28 9.29
N LEU A 12 1.37 -7.95 8.35
CA LEU A 12 1.71 -7.80 6.94
C LEU A 12 2.94 -6.89 6.72
N SER A 13 3.02 -5.78 7.46
CA SER A 13 4.15 -4.85 7.35
C SER A 13 5.46 -5.46 7.85
N ASN A 14 5.43 -6.28 8.92
CA ASN A 14 6.63 -6.98 9.38
C ASN A 14 7.07 -8.06 8.37
N ASP A 15 6.14 -8.86 7.87
CA ASP A 15 6.43 -9.94 6.95
C ASP A 15 6.92 -9.41 5.60
N PHE A 16 6.34 -8.29 5.13
CA PHE A 16 6.83 -7.57 3.96
C PHE A 16 8.25 -7.07 4.15
N GLU A 17 8.58 -6.44 5.28
CA GLU A 17 9.93 -5.93 5.55
C GLU A 17 10.99 -7.05 5.57
N ARG A 18 10.63 -8.27 6.01
CA ARG A 18 11.51 -9.45 5.93
C ARG A 18 11.78 -9.85 4.47
N LEU A 19 10.78 -9.80 3.61
CA LEU A 19 10.88 -10.19 2.20
C LEU A 19 11.47 -9.08 1.31
N LYS A 20 11.36 -7.81 1.72
CA LYS A 20 11.74 -6.64 0.91
C LYS A 20 13.14 -6.72 0.33
N ARG A 21 14.12 -7.19 1.13
CA ARG A 21 15.53 -7.27 0.70
C ARG A 21 15.78 -8.34 -0.37
N THR A 22 14.97 -9.39 -0.41
CA THR A 22 15.20 -10.56 -1.27
C THR A 22 14.20 -10.66 -2.43
N LYS A 23 13.04 -10.02 -2.31
CA LYS A 23 11.91 -10.15 -3.22
C LYS A 23 11.50 -8.86 -3.92
N VAL A 24 12.09 -7.71 -3.57
CA VAL A 24 11.84 -6.43 -4.25
C VAL A 24 13.12 -5.95 -4.91
N SER A 25 13.01 -5.34 -6.09
CA SER A 25 14.15 -4.76 -6.78
C SER A 25 14.60 -3.47 -6.09
N PRO A 26 15.90 -3.30 -5.78
CA PRO A 26 16.44 -2.03 -5.27
C PRO A 26 16.20 -0.85 -6.23
N ASN A 27 16.09 -1.12 -7.52
CA ASN A 27 15.86 -0.12 -8.57
C ASN A 27 14.36 0.12 -8.85
N TYR A 28 13.47 -0.55 -8.11
CA TYR A 28 12.02 -0.36 -8.19
C TYR A 28 11.47 -0.20 -6.76
N PRO A 29 11.59 1.00 -6.17
CA PRO A 29 11.29 1.19 -4.76
C PRO A 29 9.79 1.03 -4.49
N VAL A 30 9.47 0.20 -3.50
CA VAL A 30 8.11 -0.02 -3.03
C VAL A 30 8.00 0.38 -1.57
N SER A 31 6.90 1.05 -1.24
CA SER A 31 6.56 1.45 0.13
C SER A 31 5.25 0.79 0.55
N VAL A 32 5.20 0.33 1.80
CA VAL A 32 4.01 -0.23 2.42
C VAL A 32 3.67 0.64 3.61
N THR A 33 2.43 1.15 3.62
CA THR A 33 1.93 2.00 4.71
C THR A 33 0.62 1.44 5.21
N LYS A 34 0.45 1.38 6.54
CA LYS A 34 -0.88 1.18 7.12
C LYS A 34 -1.53 2.54 7.29
N ALA A 35 -2.60 2.77 6.55
CA ALA A 35 -3.48 3.91 6.73
C ALA A 35 -4.77 3.46 7.43
N ILE A 36 -5.34 4.34 8.24
CA ILE A 36 -6.73 4.22 8.68
C ILE A 36 -7.49 5.20 7.81
N ILE A 37 -8.23 4.70 6.84
CA ILE A 37 -8.99 5.55 5.92
C ILE A 37 -10.37 5.76 6.54
N ARG A 38 -10.79 7.03 6.69
CA ARG A 38 -12.09 7.42 7.25
C ARG A 38 -12.90 8.11 6.15
N GLY A 39 -14.05 7.55 5.77
CA GLY A 39 -14.91 8.11 4.71
C GLY A 39 -16.09 7.19 4.41
N ALA A 40 -17.24 7.75 3.99
CA ALA A 40 -18.50 7.03 3.85
C ALA A 40 -18.44 5.87 2.82
N HIS A 41 -17.70 6.05 1.72
CA HIS A 41 -17.53 5.01 0.67
C HIS A 41 -16.46 3.99 1.03
N VAL A 42 -15.42 4.40 1.76
CA VAL A 42 -14.48 3.48 2.38
C VAL A 42 -15.18 2.63 3.45
N THR A 43 -16.21 3.12 4.13
CA THR A 43 -17.05 2.27 5.01
C THR A 43 -17.74 1.16 4.23
N ASP A 44 -18.22 1.35 3.00
CA ASP A 44 -18.78 0.24 2.22
C ASP A 44 -17.72 -0.79 1.83
N LEU A 45 -16.54 -0.33 1.39
CA LEU A 45 -15.39 -1.21 1.12
C LEU A 45 -14.93 -1.95 2.38
N THR A 46 -14.69 -1.24 3.47
CA THR A 46 -14.21 -1.81 4.74
C THR A 46 -15.28 -2.60 5.48
N THR A 47 -16.57 -2.29 5.36
CA THR A 47 -17.67 -3.05 6.00
C THR A 47 -17.97 -4.32 5.24
N HIS A 48 -18.06 -4.30 3.90
CA HIS A 48 -18.19 -5.54 3.12
C HIS A 48 -16.99 -6.48 3.32
N LEU A 49 -15.79 -5.93 3.47
CA LEU A 49 -14.55 -6.72 3.61
C LEU A 49 -14.25 -7.11 5.07
N ALA A 50 -14.61 -6.30 6.07
CA ALA A 50 -14.55 -6.69 7.48
C ALA A 50 -15.55 -7.81 7.80
N THR A 51 -16.70 -7.84 7.11
CA THR A 51 -17.66 -8.95 7.21
C THR A 51 -17.10 -10.27 6.63
N LEU A 52 -16.13 -10.19 5.71
CA LEU A 52 -15.42 -11.34 5.16
C LEU A 52 -14.20 -11.74 6.01
N ALA A 53 -13.46 -10.76 6.55
CA ALA A 53 -12.31 -10.99 7.43
C ALA A 53 -12.70 -11.58 8.80
N THR A 54 -13.94 -11.34 9.25
CA THR A 54 -14.48 -11.88 10.52
C THR A 54 -14.86 -13.36 10.45
N ARG A 55 -14.96 -13.97 9.26
CA ARG A 55 -15.35 -15.40 9.14
C ARG A 55 -14.21 -16.40 9.35
N ARG A 56 -12.94 -15.98 9.35
CA ARG A 56 -11.79 -16.76 9.86
C ARG A 56 -10.67 -15.81 10.30
N ALA A 57 -10.40 -15.80 11.60
CA ALA A 57 -9.33 -15.01 12.23
C ALA A 57 -8.04 -15.00 11.38
N ASN A 58 -7.52 -13.81 11.10
CA ASN A 58 -6.15 -13.51 10.66
C ASN A 58 -5.60 -14.13 9.36
N SER A 59 -6.41 -14.88 8.59
CA SER A 59 -5.91 -15.59 7.40
C SER A 59 -5.86 -14.76 6.13
N HIS A 60 -6.65 -13.68 6.03
CA HIS A 60 -6.74 -12.88 4.81
C HIS A 60 -6.28 -11.44 5.04
N GLN A 61 -5.53 -10.93 4.08
CA GLN A 61 -4.98 -9.59 4.03
C GLN A 61 -5.77 -8.75 3.03
N PHE A 62 -5.88 -7.46 3.32
CA PHE A 62 -6.48 -6.46 2.45
C PHE A 62 -5.51 -5.31 2.24
N VAL A 63 -5.28 -4.95 0.98
CA VAL A 63 -4.33 -3.91 0.59
C VAL A 63 -4.88 -3.09 -0.58
N LEU A 64 -4.50 -1.82 -0.60
CA LEU A 64 -4.70 -0.96 -1.77
C LEU A 64 -3.38 -0.86 -2.53
N VAL A 65 -3.43 -1.02 -3.85
CA VAL A 65 -2.26 -1.02 -4.72
C VAL A 65 -2.31 0.21 -5.62
N TYR A 66 -1.37 1.12 -5.40
CA TYR A 66 -1.13 2.31 -6.23
C TYR A 66 0.15 2.13 -7.06
N PRO A 67 0.22 2.65 -8.30
CA PRO A 67 -0.75 3.53 -8.95
C PRO A 67 -1.90 2.81 -9.67
N TYR A 68 -2.06 1.49 -9.51
CA TYR A 68 -3.06 0.71 -10.23
C TYR A 68 -4.52 0.92 -9.77
N ALA A 69 -4.74 1.72 -8.71
CA ALA A 69 -6.06 1.98 -8.14
C ALA A 69 -6.86 0.70 -7.86
N LYS A 70 -6.20 -0.33 -7.31
CA LYS A 70 -6.83 -1.63 -7.01
C LYS A 70 -6.95 -1.89 -5.52
N ALA A 71 -8.10 -2.41 -5.12
CA ALA A 71 -8.32 -3.07 -3.85
C ALA A 71 -8.09 -4.58 -4.03
N VAL A 72 -7.19 -5.16 -3.25
CA VAL A 72 -6.79 -6.57 -3.38
C VAL A 72 -6.96 -7.28 -2.05
N GLN A 73 -7.64 -8.43 -2.08
CA GLN A 73 -7.76 -9.36 -0.98
C GLN A 73 -7.08 -10.69 -1.31
N PHE A 74 -6.33 -11.24 -0.34
CA PHE A 74 -5.57 -12.48 -0.52
C PHE A 74 -5.28 -13.17 0.81
N ALA A 75 -4.97 -14.47 0.79
CA ALA A 75 -4.54 -15.19 1.99
C ALA A 75 -3.12 -14.78 2.40
N ALA A 76 -2.85 -14.62 3.70
CA ALA A 76 -1.57 -14.13 4.22
C ALA A 76 -0.36 -14.98 3.77
N GLU A 77 -0.58 -16.29 3.55
CA GLU A 77 0.42 -17.21 3.01
C GLU A 77 0.88 -16.86 1.59
N HIS A 78 0.07 -16.14 0.81
CA HIS A 78 0.37 -15.72 -0.56
C HIS A 78 1.10 -14.37 -0.65
N LEU A 79 1.73 -13.90 0.44
CA LEU A 79 2.44 -12.61 0.44
C LEU A 79 3.60 -12.57 -0.57
N THR A 80 4.30 -13.69 -0.77
CA THR A 80 5.40 -13.75 -1.74
C THR A 80 4.88 -13.58 -3.15
N GLU A 81 3.81 -14.29 -3.48
CA GLU A 81 3.12 -14.23 -4.75
C GLU A 81 2.52 -12.84 -4.98
N PHE A 82 2.01 -12.19 -3.93
CA PHE A 82 1.53 -10.82 -3.99
C PHE A 82 2.64 -9.84 -4.40
N ILE A 83 3.84 -9.96 -3.80
CA ILE A 83 5.00 -9.13 -4.18
C ILE A 83 5.37 -9.38 -5.65
N GLU A 84 5.46 -10.64 -6.04
CA GLU A 84 5.82 -11.02 -7.41
C GLU A 84 4.79 -10.54 -8.44
N HIS A 85 3.50 -10.49 -8.06
CA HIS A 85 2.41 -10.10 -8.93
C HIS A 85 2.23 -8.60 -9.10
N TYR A 86 2.28 -7.84 -8.00
CA TYR A 86 1.94 -6.40 -8.03
C TYR A 86 3.15 -5.48 -7.90
N LEU A 87 4.20 -5.91 -7.18
CA LEU A 87 5.24 -5.01 -6.68
C LEU A 87 6.57 -5.09 -7.43
N LEU A 88 6.69 -6.04 -8.36
CA LEU A 88 7.81 -6.13 -9.28
C LEU A 88 7.53 -5.40 -10.60
N PRO A 89 8.57 -4.86 -11.27
CA PRO A 89 8.43 -4.20 -12.55
C PRO A 89 8.11 -5.21 -13.66
N GLU A 90 7.39 -4.77 -14.69
CA GLU A 90 7.07 -5.61 -15.85
C GLU A 90 8.31 -5.92 -16.69
N ASN A 91 9.20 -4.93 -16.83
CA ASN A 91 10.45 -5.03 -17.57
C ASN A 91 11.65 -4.84 -16.63
N THR A 92 12.80 -5.34 -17.03
CA THR A 92 14.06 -5.15 -16.32
C THR A 92 14.41 -3.66 -16.24
N VAL A 93 14.50 -3.13 -15.02
CA VAL A 93 14.93 -1.75 -14.79
C VAL A 93 16.43 -1.66 -15.10
N ALA A 94 16.84 -0.61 -15.82
CA ALA A 94 18.24 -0.37 -16.15
C ALA A 94 19.13 -0.50 -14.90
N GLU A 95 20.31 -1.12 -15.06
CA GLU A 95 21.26 -1.26 -13.96
C GLU A 95 21.68 0.13 -13.48
N THR A 96 21.31 0.47 -12.24
CA THR A 96 21.85 1.65 -11.58
C THR A 96 23.25 1.29 -11.10
N TYR A 97 24.27 1.98 -11.61
CA TYR A 97 25.66 1.75 -11.22
C TYR A 97 25.83 1.94 -9.71
N ASN A 98 26.19 0.86 -9.02
CA ASN A 98 26.50 0.88 -7.60
C ASN A 98 28.02 0.63 -7.40
N PRO A 99 28.81 1.67 -7.05
CA PRO A 99 30.26 1.55 -6.90
C PRO A 99 30.70 0.69 -5.70
N PHE A 100 29.76 0.30 -4.82
CA PHE A 100 30.03 -0.48 -3.62
C PHE A 100 29.72 -1.98 -3.77
N THR A 101 29.05 -2.37 -4.86
CA THR A 101 28.80 -3.78 -5.19
C THR A 101 29.77 -4.19 -6.27
N GLY A 102 30.89 -4.80 -5.89
CA GLY A 102 31.83 -5.36 -6.86
C GLY A 102 31.15 -6.42 -7.73
N GLY A 103 30.81 -6.06 -8.97
CA GLY A 103 30.50 -6.95 -10.10
C GLY A 103 29.30 -7.91 -9.99
N ASN A 104 28.70 -8.09 -8.81
CA ASN A 104 27.54 -8.97 -8.66
C ASN A 104 26.30 -8.25 -9.17
N ALA A 105 25.96 -8.49 -10.44
CA ALA A 105 24.70 -8.10 -11.05
C ALA A 105 23.55 -8.45 -10.10
N LEU A 106 22.85 -7.43 -9.59
CA LEU A 106 21.67 -7.63 -8.78
C LEU A 106 20.67 -8.43 -9.61
N LYS A 107 20.21 -9.58 -9.08
CA LYS A 107 19.23 -10.44 -9.75
C LYS A 107 18.03 -9.57 -10.14
N GLN A 108 17.86 -9.34 -11.45
CA GLN A 108 16.75 -8.54 -11.95
C GLN A 108 15.46 -9.33 -11.74
N LEU A 109 14.66 -8.88 -10.77
CA LEU A 109 13.35 -9.46 -10.45
C LEU A 109 12.30 -8.79 -11.32
N THR A 110 11.53 -9.60 -12.05
CA THR A 110 10.43 -9.15 -12.92
C THR A 110 9.10 -9.74 -12.46
N ARG A 111 8.01 -9.06 -12.84
CA ARG A 111 6.65 -9.39 -12.45
C ARG A 111 6.23 -10.79 -12.93
N VAL A 112 5.57 -11.55 -12.05
CA VAL A 112 4.99 -12.87 -12.35
C VAL A 112 3.48 -12.82 -12.18
N LYS A 113 2.73 -13.04 -13.27
CA LYS A 113 1.26 -12.99 -13.25
C LYS A 113 0.66 -14.25 -12.58
N ARG A 114 -0.19 -14.07 -11.57
CA ARG A 114 -0.86 -15.11 -10.76
C ARG A 114 -2.27 -14.66 -10.35
N PRO A 115 -3.15 -14.28 -11.30
CA PRO A 115 -4.44 -13.63 -10.99
C PRO A 115 -5.39 -14.49 -10.15
N VAL A 116 -5.26 -15.83 -10.19
CA VAL A 116 -6.15 -16.77 -9.49
C VAL A 116 -6.04 -16.67 -7.96
N LEU A 117 -4.94 -16.14 -7.44
CA LEU A 117 -4.70 -16.04 -5.99
C LEU A 117 -5.29 -14.78 -5.35
N PHE A 118 -5.83 -13.87 -6.16
CA PHE A 118 -6.17 -12.51 -5.74
C PHE A 118 -7.62 -12.18 -6.10
N GLN A 119 -8.37 -11.70 -5.12
CA GLN A 119 -9.65 -11.06 -5.37
C GLN A 119 -9.42 -9.57 -5.56
N GLU A 120 -9.58 -9.10 -6.79
CA GLU A 120 -9.36 -7.71 -7.19
C GLU A 120 -10.67 -6.95 -7.36
N ARG A 121 -10.65 -5.67 -7.00
CA ARG A 121 -11.69 -4.70 -7.33
C ARG A 121 -11.04 -3.36 -7.69
N ASP A 122 -11.51 -2.72 -8.74
CA ASP A 122 -11.08 -1.37 -9.11
C ASP A 122 -11.67 -0.34 -8.15
N LEU A 123 -10.90 0.68 -7.81
CA LEU A 123 -11.35 1.81 -7.00
C LEU A 123 -12.03 2.84 -7.90
N ASP A 124 -13.24 3.23 -7.55
CA ASP A 124 -14.06 4.17 -8.31
C ASP A 124 -13.60 5.64 -8.13
N LYS A 125 -12.77 5.90 -7.11
CA LYS A 125 -12.23 7.21 -6.74
C LYS A 125 -10.73 7.14 -6.50
N ASP A 126 -10.03 8.21 -6.85
CA ASP A 126 -8.64 8.42 -6.43
C ASP A 126 -8.58 8.74 -4.93
N LEU A 127 -7.43 8.45 -4.31
CA LEU A 127 -7.26 8.62 -2.86
C LEU A 127 -6.12 9.60 -2.55
N VAL A 128 -6.43 10.63 -1.78
CA VAL A 128 -5.46 11.52 -1.14
C VAL A 128 -5.30 11.06 0.32
N LEU A 129 -4.09 10.63 0.68
CA LEU A 129 -3.76 10.22 2.05
C LEU A 129 -2.98 11.30 2.77
N ILE A 130 -3.55 11.84 3.85
CA ILE A 130 -2.95 12.88 4.67
C ILE A 130 -2.44 12.26 5.97
N CYS A 131 -1.15 12.42 6.23
CA CYS A 131 -0.55 11.91 7.44
C CYS A 131 -1.03 12.69 8.68
N GLY A 132 -1.80 12.05 9.56
CA GLY A 132 -2.28 12.64 10.82
C GLY A 132 -1.59 12.15 12.09
N HIS A 133 -0.39 11.55 12.00
CA HIS A 133 0.28 11.05 13.21
C HIS A 133 0.82 12.19 14.08
N THR A 134 0.73 12.06 15.41
CA THR A 134 1.28 13.03 16.37
C THR A 134 2.59 12.57 17.02
N LYS A 135 3.03 11.33 16.75
CA LYS A 135 4.13 10.70 17.49
C LYS A 135 5.52 11.05 16.96
N ARG A 136 5.74 10.91 15.66
CA ARG A 136 7.06 11.14 15.04
C ARG A 136 7.29 12.63 14.76
N ASP A 137 6.25 13.27 14.26
CA ASP A 137 6.22 14.70 13.99
C ASP A 137 4.84 15.20 14.45
N VAL A 138 4.85 16.16 15.37
CA VAL A 138 3.63 16.76 15.91
C VAL A 138 2.93 17.61 14.84
N LEU A 139 3.68 18.18 13.89
CA LEU A 139 3.16 19.02 12.83
C LEU A 139 2.23 18.24 11.91
N CYS A 140 2.54 16.97 11.60
CA CYS A 140 1.64 16.12 10.83
C CYS A 140 0.26 16.02 11.49
N GLY A 141 0.22 15.82 12.80
CA GLY A 141 -1.05 15.78 13.55
C GLY A 141 -1.79 17.11 13.54
N VAL A 142 -1.09 18.22 13.81
CA VAL A 142 -1.68 19.57 13.87
C VAL A 142 -2.18 20.05 12.50
N LEU A 143 -1.41 19.81 11.44
CA LEU A 143 -1.74 20.26 10.09
C LEU A 143 -2.75 19.35 9.39
N SER A 144 -2.88 18.09 9.79
CA SER A 144 -3.72 17.13 9.07
C SER A 144 -5.16 17.60 8.91
N SER A 145 -5.80 18.14 9.95
CA SER A 145 -7.18 18.64 9.85
C SER A 145 -7.30 19.83 8.92
N LEU A 146 -6.39 20.80 9.02
CA LEU A 146 -6.37 21.98 8.17
C LEU A 146 -6.16 21.60 6.69
N LEU A 147 -5.28 20.64 6.43
CA LEU A 147 -5.05 20.12 5.09
C LEU A 147 -6.28 19.36 4.57
N THR A 148 -6.90 18.52 5.39
CA THR A 148 -8.12 17.79 5.01
C THR A 148 -9.26 18.76 4.65
N GLU A 149 -9.49 19.78 5.47
CA GLU A 149 -10.49 20.81 5.23
C GLU A 149 -10.21 21.59 3.93
N GLU A 150 -8.95 21.97 3.71
CA GLU A 150 -8.55 22.69 2.50
C GLU A 150 -8.70 21.83 1.24
N PHE A 151 -8.30 20.56 1.29
CA PHE A 151 -8.51 19.62 0.20
C PHE A 151 -10.00 19.46 -0.12
N GLN A 152 -10.85 19.27 0.89
CA GLN A 152 -12.30 19.16 0.70
C GLN A 152 -12.86 20.42 0.03
N ARG A 153 -12.50 21.60 0.53
CA ARG A 153 -12.92 22.89 -0.02
C ARG A 153 -12.51 23.06 -1.49
N VAL A 154 -11.27 22.72 -1.83
CA VAL A 154 -10.77 22.82 -3.21
C VAL A 154 -11.44 21.78 -4.11
N LEU A 155 -11.61 20.54 -3.66
CA LEU A 155 -12.26 19.49 -4.45
C LEU A 155 -13.73 19.83 -4.74
N GLU A 156 -14.44 20.45 -3.79
CA GLU A 156 -15.80 20.94 -4.01
C GLU A 156 -15.83 22.08 -5.02
N HIS A 157 -14.93 23.06 -4.88
CA HIS A 157 -14.81 24.19 -5.81
C HIS A 157 -14.51 23.74 -7.25
N GLU A 158 -13.61 22.76 -7.41
CA GLU A 158 -13.21 22.22 -8.72
C GLU A 158 -14.16 21.12 -9.23
N ALA A 159 -15.28 20.83 -8.54
CA ALA A 159 -16.23 19.78 -8.88
C ALA A 159 -15.58 18.37 -9.03
N MET A 160 -14.63 18.06 -8.14
CA MET A 160 -13.87 16.80 -8.11
C MET A 160 -14.23 15.90 -6.91
N SER A 161 -15.09 16.32 -5.99
CA SER A 161 -15.46 15.55 -4.78
C SER A 161 -16.07 14.17 -5.07
N ASP A 162 -16.66 13.98 -6.25
CA ASP A 162 -17.18 12.67 -6.66
C ASP A 162 -16.10 11.72 -7.19
N LYS A 163 -14.92 12.24 -7.54
CA LYS A 163 -13.81 11.50 -8.15
C LYS A 163 -12.65 11.24 -7.19
N ILE A 164 -12.50 12.07 -6.17
CA ILE A 164 -11.37 12.02 -5.23
C ILE A 164 -11.89 11.89 -3.81
N GLU A 165 -11.36 10.93 -3.06
CA GLU A 165 -11.60 10.75 -1.63
C GLU A 165 -10.35 11.18 -0.84
N VAL A 166 -10.57 11.86 0.29
CA VAL A 166 -9.50 12.37 1.17
C VAL A 166 -9.58 11.62 2.50
N GLY A 167 -8.46 11.05 2.95
CA GLY A 167 -8.39 10.23 4.16
C GLY A 167 -7.12 10.40 4.98
#